data_AF-A0A7S3DYT7-F1
#
_entry.id   AF-A0A7S3DYT7-F1
#
_cell.length_a   1.000
_cell.length_b   1.000
_cell.length_c   1.000
_cell.angle_alpha   90.00
_cell.angle_beta   90.00
_cell.angle_gamma   90.00
#
_symmetry.space_group_name_H-M   'P 1'
#
loop_
_entity.id
_entity.type
_entity.pdbx_description
1 polymer ?
#
loop_
_entity_poly.entity_id
_entity_poly.type
_entity_poly.pdbx_seq_one_letter_code
_entity_poly.pdbx_strand_id
1 'polypeptide(L)'
;MKEAMAHVTAADLALPTMDQTQNTPRGWLGALGMGSSGDTNITYLEPNEPIVTNNFTVGIFCLAPGATIPLHDHPGMTVVSRLITGRMQVRSFDWASPDDSPASAYAPRRALEVKPAGTEVREGDIMMLHADEGGNLHEFTALEYTCILDVLAPPYSP
;
A
#
# COMPACT_ATOMS: atom_id res chain seq x y z
N MET A 1 -14.15 -5.32 -8.48
CA MET A 1 -13.31 -4.50 -7.57
C MET A 1 -12.52 -3.42 -8.31
N LYS A 2 -11.67 -3.75 -9.30
CA LYS A 2 -10.90 -2.75 -10.07
C LYS A 2 -11.75 -1.59 -10.63
N GLU A 3 -12.90 -1.90 -11.23
CA GLU A 3 -13.84 -0.89 -11.75
C GLU A 3 -14.39 0.02 -10.65
N ALA A 4 -14.81 -0.54 -9.51
CA ALA A 4 -15.27 0.26 -8.38
C ALA A 4 -14.17 1.17 -7.81
N MET A 5 -12.93 0.67 -7.70
CA MET A 5 -11.80 1.48 -7.24
C MET A 5 -11.40 2.56 -8.24
N ALA A 6 -11.61 2.35 -9.54
CA ALA A 6 -11.22 3.29 -10.59
C ALA A 6 -11.84 4.69 -10.48
N HIS A 7 -12.95 4.80 -9.73
CA HIS A 7 -13.66 6.05 -9.52
C HIS A 7 -13.38 6.69 -8.16
N VAL A 8 -12.63 6.04 -7.28
CA VAL A 8 -12.29 6.61 -5.97
C VAL A 8 -11.25 7.73 -6.15
N THR A 9 -11.55 8.88 -5.53
CA THR A 9 -10.74 10.10 -5.55
C THR A 9 -10.28 10.49 -4.14
N ALA A 10 -9.33 11.44 -4.05
CA ALA A 10 -8.90 12.01 -2.78
C ALA A 10 -10.07 12.66 -2.00
N ALA A 11 -11.01 13.28 -2.71
CA ALA A 11 -12.17 13.94 -2.10
C ALA A 11 -13.12 12.94 -1.44
N ASP A 12 -13.35 11.77 -2.06
CA ASP A 12 -14.20 10.71 -1.50
C ASP A 12 -13.65 10.17 -0.17
N LEU A 13 -12.33 10.24 0.01
CA LEU A 13 -11.61 9.76 1.19
C LEU A 13 -11.31 10.89 2.19
N ALA A 14 -11.84 12.10 1.95
CA ALA A 14 -11.56 13.31 2.74
C ALA A 14 -10.05 13.60 2.92
N LEU A 15 -9.23 13.20 1.94
CA LEU A 15 -7.80 13.50 1.94
C LEU A 15 -7.59 14.97 1.56
N PRO A 16 -6.71 15.71 2.26
CA PRO A 16 -6.45 17.11 1.95
C PRO A 16 -5.83 17.24 0.56
N THR A 17 -6.12 18.34 -0.14
CA THR A 17 -5.42 18.67 -1.38
C THR A 17 -3.95 18.92 -1.06
N MET A 18 -3.07 18.09 -1.62
CA MET A 18 -1.62 18.21 -1.46
C MET A 18 -1.14 19.52 -2.09
N ASP A 19 -0.87 20.54 -1.27
CA ASP A 19 -0.09 21.69 -1.72
C ASP A 19 1.37 21.26 -1.85
N GLN A 20 1.77 20.92 -3.08
CA GLN A 20 3.12 20.47 -3.42
C GLN A 20 4.22 21.50 -3.05
N THR A 21 3.85 22.73 -2.67
CA THR A 21 4.80 23.77 -2.24
C THR A 21 5.13 23.74 -0.75
N GLN A 22 4.38 22.99 0.08
CA GLN A 22 4.60 22.91 1.52
C GLN A 22 5.36 21.65 1.92
N ASN A 23 6.67 21.81 2.08
CA ASN A 23 7.63 20.74 2.35
C ASN A 23 7.60 20.20 3.81
N THR A 24 6.45 20.21 4.50
CA THR A 24 6.40 19.83 5.93
C THR A 24 5.27 18.86 6.29
N PRO A 25 5.59 17.71 6.91
CA PRO A 25 4.61 16.74 7.38
C PRO A 25 3.60 17.28 8.42
N ARG A 26 3.99 18.34 9.14
CA ARG A 26 3.22 18.89 10.28
C ARG A 26 1.91 19.56 9.91
N GLY A 27 1.78 20.08 8.69
CA GLY A 27 0.52 20.69 8.22
C GLY A 27 -0.51 19.66 7.79
N TRP A 28 -0.07 18.57 7.16
CA TRP A 28 -0.97 17.56 6.58
C TRP A 28 -1.57 16.62 7.64
N LEU A 29 -0.75 16.14 8.59
CA LEU A 29 -1.22 15.28 9.69
C LEU A 29 -2.11 16.05 10.68
N GLY A 30 -1.78 17.30 10.95
CA GLY A 30 -2.55 18.17 11.84
C GLY A 30 -3.92 18.55 11.28
N ALA A 31 -4.06 18.65 9.94
CA ALA A 31 -5.32 18.99 9.28
C ALA A 31 -6.36 17.86 9.32
N LEU A 32 -5.92 16.62 9.53
CA LEU A 32 -6.78 15.44 9.50
C LEU A 32 -7.39 15.06 10.85
N GLY A 33 -6.93 15.62 11.97
CA GLY A 33 -7.40 15.21 13.31
C GLY A 33 -7.19 13.72 13.62
N MET A 34 -6.40 13.03 12.80
CA MET A 34 -6.20 11.58 12.81
C MET A 34 -5.01 11.22 13.72
N GLY A 35 -5.22 10.27 14.63
CA GLY A 35 -4.19 9.82 15.58
C GLY A 35 -3.04 9.11 14.85
N SER A 36 -1.82 9.65 14.94
CA SER A 36 -0.64 8.97 14.40
C SER A 36 -0.13 7.92 15.37
N SER A 37 -0.13 6.64 14.99
CA SER A 37 0.65 5.60 15.67
C SER A 37 1.92 5.30 14.87
N GLY A 38 3.07 5.82 15.31
CA GLY A 38 4.41 5.38 14.88
C GLY A 38 4.88 5.89 13.50
N ASP A 39 6.14 6.36 13.48
CA ASP A 39 6.93 6.88 12.34
C ASP A 39 6.31 8.07 11.57
N THR A 40 6.96 9.24 11.62
CA THR A 40 6.42 10.50 11.08
C THR A 40 6.31 10.55 9.55
N ASN A 41 6.76 9.49 8.87
CA ASN A 41 6.93 9.42 7.43
C ASN A 41 5.88 8.55 6.73
N ILE A 42 5.19 7.67 7.46
CA ILE A 42 4.11 6.82 6.95
C ILE A 42 2.93 6.95 7.90
N THR A 43 1.75 7.20 7.38
CA THR A 43 0.55 7.29 8.21
C THR A 43 -0.52 6.39 7.64
N TYR A 44 -0.96 5.46 8.48
CA TYR A 44 -2.13 4.65 8.22
C TYR A 44 -3.38 5.45 8.61
N LEU A 45 -4.21 5.72 7.62
CA LEU A 45 -5.49 6.36 7.80
C LEU A 45 -6.57 5.30 7.66
N GLU A 46 -7.34 5.12 8.72
CA GLU A 46 -8.63 4.47 8.61
C GLU A 46 -9.63 5.48 8.06
N PRO A 47 -10.58 5.07 7.20
CA PRO A 47 -11.74 5.92 6.93
C PRO A 47 -12.40 6.32 8.26
N ASN A 48 -13.16 7.42 8.28
CA ASN A 48 -13.83 7.93 9.50
C ASN A 48 -14.58 6.84 10.30
N GLU A 49 -15.04 5.80 9.61
CA GLU A 49 -15.44 4.53 10.21
C GLU A 49 -14.57 3.40 9.59
N PRO A 50 -13.89 2.57 10.39
CA PRO A 50 -13.06 1.49 9.86
C PRO A 50 -13.90 0.51 9.03
N ILE A 51 -13.55 0.36 7.75
CA ILE A 51 -14.22 -0.60 6.86
C ILE A 51 -13.51 -1.95 7.02
N VAL A 52 -13.85 -2.63 8.12
CA VAL A 52 -13.39 -3.97 8.46
C VAL A 52 -14.58 -4.90 8.49
N THR A 53 -14.52 -5.98 7.71
CA THR A 53 -15.51 -7.06 7.72
C THR A 53 -14.81 -8.40 7.86
N ASN A 54 -15.56 -9.49 8.02
CA ASN A 54 -14.98 -10.84 7.97
C ASN A 54 -14.39 -11.21 6.60
N ASN A 55 -14.66 -10.42 5.56
CA ASN A 55 -14.31 -10.72 4.18
C ASN A 55 -13.22 -9.82 3.60
N PHE A 56 -13.11 -8.58 4.08
CA PHE A 56 -12.10 -7.63 3.61
C PHE A 56 -11.86 -6.49 4.61
N THR A 57 -10.68 -5.87 4.48
CA THR A 57 -10.31 -4.60 5.12
C THR A 57 -9.99 -3.55 4.08
N VAL A 58 -10.23 -2.29 4.41
CA VAL A 58 -9.81 -1.14 3.60
C VAL A 58 -8.88 -0.27 4.43
N GLY A 59 -7.74 0.09 3.87
CA GLY A 59 -6.73 0.92 4.51
C GLY A 59 -6.16 1.95 3.55
N ILE A 60 -5.76 3.11 4.06
CA ILE A 60 -5.09 4.14 3.27
C ILE A 60 -3.73 4.41 3.90
N PHE A 61 -2.66 4.30 3.12
CA PHE A 61 -1.32 4.66 3.57
C PHE A 61 -0.89 5.94 2.87
N CYS A 62 -0.56 6.97 3.64
CA CYS A 62 0.02 8.21 3.14
C CYS A 62 1.49 8.31 3.55
N LEU A 63 2.35 8.53 2.56
CA LEU A 63 3.80 8.46 2.67
C LEU A 63 4.41 9.82 2.31
N ALA A 64 5.37 10.27 3.10
CA ALA A 64 6.23 11.39 2.76
C ALA A 64 7.24 11.01 1.65
N PRO A 65 7.81 11.97 0.90
CA PRO A 65 8.86 11.67 -0.08
C PRO A 65 10.02 10.88 0.54
N GLY A 66 10.40 9.77 -0.09
CA GLY A 66 11.44 8.85 0.37
C GLY A 66 11.00 7.84 1.43
N ALA A 67 9.79 7.97 2.00
CA ALA A 67 9.26 6.97 2.92
C ALA A 67 9.00 5.65 2.17
N THR A 68 9.27 4.53 2.85
CA THR A 68 9.18 3.20 2.25
C THR A 68 8.37 2.26 3.13
N ILE A 69 7.32 1.64 2.59
CA ILE A 69 6.75 0.43 3.16
C ILE A 69 7.71 -0.71 2.78
N PRO A 70 8.41 -1.32 3.76
CA PRO A 70 9.43 -2.33 3.46
C PRO A 70 8.84 -3.55 2.76
N LEU A 71 9.70 -4.36 2.15
CA LEU A 71 9.32 -5.61 1.51
C LEU A 71 8.54 -6.51 2.50
N HIS A 72 7.32 -6.86 2.14
CA HIS A 72 6.43 -7.73 2.90
C HIS A 72 5.58 -8.57 1.93
N ASP A 73 5.01 -9.67 2.42
CA ASP A 73 4.10 -10.53 1.67
C ASP A 73 2.62 -10.29 2.06
N HIS A 74 1.70 -11.02 1.45
CA HIS A 74 0.26 -11.01 1.78
C HIS A 74 -0.29 -12.45 1.79
N PRO A 75 -0.03 -13.24 2.84
CA PRO A 75 -0.31 -14.68 2.83
C PRO A 75 -1.79 -15.00 2.65
N GLY A 76 -2.13 -15.70 1.55
CA GLY A 76 -3.50 -16.15 1.28
C GLY A 76 -4.47 -15.04 0.86
N MET A 77 -3.98 -13.83 0.56
CA MET A 77 -4.83 -12.67 0.26
C MET A 77 -4.81 -12.30 -1.22
N THR A 78 -5.90 -11.70 -1.66
CA THR A 78 -5.94 -10.84 -2.85
C THR A 78 -6.00 -9.40 -2.38
N VAL A 79 -5.11 -8.56 -2.91
CA VAL A 79 -5.09 -7.12 -2.59
C VAL A 79 -5.29 -6.35 -3.87
N VAL A 80 -6.17 -5.34 -3.80
CA VAL A 80 -6.33 -4.35 -4.86
C VAL A 80 -5.89 -3.01 -4.30
N SER A 81 -4.92 -2.41 -4.95
CA SER A 81 -4.31 -1.15 -4.53
C SER A 81 -4.55 -0.08 -5.59
N ARG A 82 -4.90 1.13 -5.19
CA ARG A 82 -5.00 2.29 -6.08
C ARG A 82 -4.19 3.44 -5.54
N LEU A 83 -3.37 4.04 -6.39
CA LEU A 83 -2.69 5.29 -6.04
C LEU A 83 -3.69 6.44 -6.14
N ILE A 84 -4.04 7.03 -5.00
CA ILE A 84 -5.04 8.10 -4.91
C ILE A 84 -4.42 9.47 -5.23
N THR A 85 -3.16 9.66 -4.86
CA THR A 85 -2.38 10.86 -5.21
C THR A 85 -0.90 10.55 -5.20
N GLY A 86 -0.13 11.28 -6.00
CA GLY A 86 1.33 11.25 -6.00
C GLY A 86 1.93 10.22 -6.97
N ARG A 87 3.19 9.86 -6.68
CA ARG A 87 3.98 8.89 -7.45
C ARG A 87 4.86 8.08 -6.52
N MET A 88 4.97 6.79 -6.80
CA MET A 88 5.84 5.88 -6.04
C MET A 88 6.54 4.88 -6.95
N GLN A 89 7.63 4.33 -6.44
CA GLN A 89 8.25 3.14 -6.99
C GLN A 89 7.67 1.90 -6.30
N VAL A 90 7.40 0.88 -7.11
CA VAL A 90 7.04 -0.45 -6.64
C VAL A 90 8.09 -1.43 -7.12
N ARG A 91 8.50 -2.33 -6.25
CA ARG A 91 9.22 -3.54 -6.62
C ARG A 91 8.48 -4.73 -6.05
N SER A 92 8.28 -5.77 -6.85
CA SER A 92 7.47 -6.90 -6.43
C SER A 92 7.96 -8.23 -6.95
N PHE A 93 7.61 -9.28 -6.23
CA PHE A 93 8.03 -10.65 -6.47
C PHE A 93 6.92 -11.64 -6.15
N ASP A 94 6.98 -12.81 -6.75
CA ASP A 94 6.21 -13.99 -6.35
C ASP A 94 7.17 -15.08 -5.87
N TRP A 95 6.72 -15.92 -4.92
CA TRP A 95 7.52 -17.06 -4.49
C TRP A 95 7.76 -18.02 -5.65
N ALA A 96 9.02 -18.46 -5.86
CA ALA A 96 9.34 -19.34 -6.99
C ALA A 96 8.71 -20.75 -6.86
N SER A 97 8.38 -21.13 -5.64
CA SER A 97 7.61 -22.33 -5.31
C SER A 97 6.73 -22.00 -4.11
N PRO A 98 5.41 -21.78 -4.28
CA PRO A 98 4.51 -21.39 -3.19
C PRO A 98 4.40 -22.47 -2.10
N ASP A 99 4.69 -23.73 -2.43
CA ASP A 99 4.69 -24.87 -1.51
C ASP A 99 6.03 -25.11 -0.79
N ASP A 100 7.13 -24.47 -1.24
CA ASP A 100 8.43 -24.58 -0.56
C ASP A 100 8.35 -23.88 0.80
N SER A 101 8.13 -24.66 1.84
CA SER A 101 8.27 -24.22 3.23
C SER A 101 9.74 -23.95 3.51
N PRO A 102 10.11 -22.76 4.04
CA PRO A 102 11.49 -22.49 4.38
C PRO A 102 11.95 -23.44 5.49
N ALA A 103 13.21 -23.88 5.43
CA ALA A 103 13.78 -24.80 6.41
C ALA A 103 13.77 -24.26 7.85
N SER A 104 13.66 -22.94 8.00
CA SER A 104 13.41 -22.22 9.24
C SER A 104 12.80 -20.85 8.94
N ALA A 105 12.26 -20.15 9.95
CA ALA A 105 11.67 -18.82 9.79
C ALA A 105 12.65 -17.75 9.24
N TYR A 106 13.96 -18.01 9.32
CA TYR A 106 15.01 -17.10 8.85
C TYR A 106 15.73 -17.62 7.60
N ALA A 107 15.33 -18.77 7.06
CA ALA A 107 15.96 -19.31 5.87
C ALA A 107 15.54 -18.48 4.64
N PRO A 108 16.49 -18.10 3.77
CA PRO A 108 16.16 -17.39 2.55
C PRO A 108 15.29 -18.28 1.65
N ARG A 109 14.27 -17.68 1.04
CA ARG A 109 13.38 -18.33 0.09
C ARG A 109 13.51 -17.67 -1.27
N ARG A 110 13.46 -18.49 -2.34
CA ARG A 110 13.58 -17.99 -3.71
C ARG A 110 12.29 -17.30 -4.14
N ALA A 111 12.42 -16.16 -4.78
CA ALA A 111 11.33 -15.42 -5.38
C ALA A 111 11.70 -15.01 -6.82
N LEU A 112 10.69 -14.86 -7.67
CA LEU A 112 10.79 -14.41 -9.05
C LEU A 112 10.37 -12.94 -9.09
N GLU A 113 11.16 -12.10 -9.74
CA GLU A 113 10.84 -10.67 -9.86
C GLU A 113 9.68 -10.48 -10.85
N VAL A 114 8.63 -9.80 -10.39
CA VAL A 114 7.42 -9.50 -11.16
C VAL A 114 7.45 -8.06 -11.65
N LYS A 115 7.80 -7.12 -10.75
CA LYS A 115 8.08 -5.73 -11.08
C LYS A 115 9.50 -5.39 -10.65
N PRO A 116 10.39 -5.02 -11.59
CA PRO A 116 11.77 -4.70 -11.26
C PRO A 116 11.89 -3.41 -10.45
N ALA A 117 13.03 -3.27 -9.76
CA ALA A 117 13.35 -2.05 -9.04
C ALA A 117 13.26 -0.82 -9.95
N GLY A 118 12.67 0.26 -9.44
CA GLY A 118 12.46 1.50 -10.20
C GLY A 118 11.20 1.53 -11.06
N THR A 119 10.35 0.51 -11.03
CA THR A 119 9.03 0.56 -11.69
C THR A 119 8.19 1.65 -11.02
N GLU A 120 7.89 2.72 -11.75
CA GLU A 120 7.04 3.81 -11.27
C GLU A 120 5.56 3.50 -11.48
N VAL A 121 4.73 3.86 -10.50
CA VAL A 121 3.28 3.98 -10.60
C VAL A 121 2.85 5.39 -10.24
N ARG A 122 1.76 5.85 -10.85
CA ARG A 122 1.26 7.23 -10.78
C ARG A 122 -0.18 7.26 -10.30
N GLU A 123 -0.63 8.46 -9.92
CA GLU A 123 -2.01 8.72 -9.54
C GLU A 123 -3.01 8.10 -10.54
N GLY A 124 -3.98 7.37 -9.99
CA GLY A 124 -5.00 6.65 -10.76
C GLY A 124 -4.63 5.21 -11.12
N ASP A 125 -3.34 4.84 -11.08
CA ASP A 125 -2.91 3.47 -11.36
C ASP A 125 -3.50 2.49 -10.34
N ILE A 126 -3.91 1.32 -10.83
CA ILE A 126 -4.46 0.22 -10.03
C ILE A 126 -3.55 -1.00 -10.15
N MET A 127 -3.13 -1.52 -9.01
CA MET A 127 -2.38 -2.76 -8.89
C MET A 127 -3.27 -3.83 -8.26
N MET A 128 -3.00 -5.08 -8.60
CA MET A 128 -3.68 -6.23 -8.00
C MET A 128 -2.69 -7.37 -7.86
N LEU A 129 -2.69 -7.98 -6.70
CA LEU A 129 -1.97 -9.22 -6.42
C LEU A 129 -2.94 -10.28 -5.91
N HIS A 130 -2.54 -11.53 -6.06
CA HIS A 130 -3.19 -12.71 -5.52
C HIS A 130 -2.25 -13.39 -4.50
N ALA A 131 -2.70 -14.51 -3.94
CA ALA A 131 -1.95 -15.20 -2.90
C ALA A 131 -0.60 -15.76 -3.39
N ASP A 132 -0.54 -16.13 -4.67
CA ASP A 132 0.58 -16.84 -5.30
C ASP A 132 1.09 -16.18 -6.58
N GLU A 133 0.43 -15.12 -7.06
CA GLU A 133 0.82 -14.42 -8.28
C GLU A 133 0.55 -12.90 -8.25
N GLY A 134 1.22 -12.16 -9.13
CA GLY A 134 0.98 -10.74 -9.34
C GLY A 134 1.86 -9.82 -8.48
N GLY A 135 2.83 -10.38 -7.76
CA GLY A 135 3.70 -9.65 -6.86
C GLY A 135 3.20 -9.69 -5.42
N ASN A 136 2.95 -10.89 -4.88
CA ASN A 136 2.50 -11.08 -3.50
C ASN A 136 3.48 -10.47 -2.49
N LEU A 137 4.78 -10.50 -2.80
CA LEU A 137 5.77 -9.72 -2.10
C LEU A 137 5.93 -8.37 -2.78
N HIS A 138 5.87 -7.26 -2.03
CA HIS A 138 6.18 -5.97 -2.58
C HIS A 138 6.74 -4.97 -1.57
N GLU A 139 7.43 -3.97 -2.09
CA GLU A 139 7.83 -2.77 -1.37
C GLU A 139 7.34 -1.54 -2.14
N PHE A 140 6.99 -0.49 -1.41
CA PHE A 140 6.57 0.80 -1.97
C PHE A 140 7.46 1.90 -1.44
N THR A 141 8.06 2.69 -2.33
CA THR A 141 8.83 3.88 -1.98
C THR A 141 8.21 5.11 -2.61
N ALA A 142 7.76 6.05 -1.79
CA ALA A 142 7.16 7.29 -2.27
C ALA A 142 8.20 8.20 -2.92
N LEU A 143 7.97 8.66 -4.16
CA LEU A 143 8.83 9.62 -4.85
C LEU A 143 8.46 11.06 -4.49
N GLU A 144 7.20 11.27 -4.12
CA GLU A 144 6.62 12.50 -3.63
C GLU A 144 5.57 12.16 -2.57
N TYR A 145 4.91 13.15 -1.96
CA TYR A 145 3.81 12.84 -1.05
C TYR A 145 2.73 12.03 -1.78
N THR A 146 2.45 10.84 -1.26
CA THR A 146 1.68 9.83 -1.98
C THR A 146 0.72 9.16 -1.03
N CYS A 147 -0.52 8.95 -1.45
CA CYS A 147 -1.48 8.12 -0.71
C CYS A 147 -1.94 6.94 -1.58
N ILE A 148 -1.87 5.74 -1.02
CA ILE A 148 -2.32 4.49 -1.63
C ILE A 148 -3.51 3.94 -0.84
N LEU A 149 -4.56 3.55 -1.54
CA LEU A 149 -5.74 2.88 -0.99
C LEU A 149 -5.62 1.39 -1.26
N ASP A 150 -5.67 0.58 -0.21
CA ASP A 150 -5.65 -0.88 -0.29
C ASP A 150 -6.98 -1.48 0.14
N VAL A 151 -7.43 -2.48 -0.61
CA VAL A 151 -8.51 -3.38 -0.22
C VAL A 151 -7.95 -4.80 -0.15
N LEU A 152 -7.88 -5.36 1.06
CA LEU A 152 -7.29 -6.67 1.34
C LEU A 152 -8.41 -7.68 1.59
N ALA A 153 -8.38 -8.82 0.90
CA ALA A 153 -9.38 -9.87 1.05
C ALA A 153 -8.73 -11.28 1.07
N PRO A 154 -8.88 -12.06 2.15
CA PRO A 154 -9.48 -11.70 3.44
C PRO A 154 -8.65 -10.65 4.19
N PRO A 155 -9.14 -10.12 5.33
CA PRO A 155 -8.31 -9.33 6.24
C PRO A 155 -7.06 -10.08 6.71
N TYR A 156 -6.06 -9.32 7.14
CA TYR A 156 -4.97 -9.89 7.96
C TYR A 156 -5.52 -10.54 9.22
N SER A 157 -5.12 -11.79 9.46
CA SER A 157 -5.35 -12.46 10.75
C SER A 157 -4.09 -12.32 11.61
N PRO A 158 -4.12 -11.53 12.69
CA PRO A 158 -2.99 -11.38 13.61
C PRO A 158 -2.67 -12.65 14.40
#